data_AF-A0A2T4TZP3-F1
#
_entry.id   AF-A0A2T4TZP3-F1
#
_cell.length_a   1.000
_cell.length_b   1.000
_cell.length_c   1.000
_cell.angle_alpha   90.00
_cell.angle_beta   90.00
_cell.angle_gamma   90.00
#
_symmetry.space_group_name_H-M   'P 1'
#
loop_
_entity.id
_entity.type
_entity.pdbx_description
1 polymer ?
#
loop_
_entity_poly.entity_id
_entity_poly.type
_entity_poly.pdbx_seq_one_letter_code
_entity_poly.pdbx_strand_id
1 'polypeptide(L)'
;MTVQHEALAQYLKVALGGVVQVQAFRPLTGDESTFAMQEPGVLRGSDLKAFGYGQPIQIDLLLNGIPRSYVLSTMRRGPGFGHDHMADRAGSLIWAHAAYGKLARHVGSLDVGFFTDEGQLQSAGRAKEYFLLVEKVDGAVYRVDLERIRTEGKATASDFDRARALSGYLAKIHAEKGQDVQLYFRRIRDLIGHGEGIMGILDGYPAGYLPLPSQQQYLIESGCMAWRHYLKEKAERLSIVHGDFHPWNILFREGTDFTLLDRSRGEWGEPADDIAALSINYLFFSLLRSGQMEGPFRELFDLFYGEYLERTHDLELNSVIPPFYVFRALVIASPRWYPDLPEQVRVKLFRFAKAMLQVEQFDHKDLNRYLM
;
A
#
# COMPACT_ATOMS: atom_id res chain seq x y z
N MET A 1 -0.68 24.16 -10.42
CA MET A 1 -2.03 24.51 -9.93
C MET A 1 -1.97 25.94 -9.45
N THR A 2 -2.84 26.80 -9.96
CA THR A 2 -2.85 28.24 -9.66
C THR A 2 -4.17 28.52 -8.95
N VAL A 3 -4.15 28.85 -7.65
CA VAL A 3 -5.37 29.08 -6.88
C VAL A 3 -5.96 30.45 -7.21
N GLN A 4 -7.23 30.52 -7.62
CA GLN A 4 -7.88 31.81 -7.88
C GLN A 4 -8.23 32.51 -6.56
N HIS A 5 -8.07 33.84 -6.50
CA HIS A 5 -8.37 34.61 -5.27
C HIS A 5 -9.82 34.46 -4.80
N GLU A 6 -10.75 34.38 -5.74
CA GLU A 6 -12.17 34.12 -5.46
C GLU A 6 -12.38 32.74 -4.82
N ALA A 7 -11.68 31.71 -5.30
CA ALA A 7 -11.74 30.36 -4.74
C ALA A 7 -11.26 30.31 -3.29
N LEU A 8 -10.18 31.03 -2.96
CA LEU A 8 -9.67 31.13 -1.59
C LEU A 8 -10.66 31.86 -0.67
N ALA A 9 -11.23 32.98 -1.13
CA ALA A 9 -12.22 33.73 -0.35
C ALA A 9 -13.49 32.89 -0.09
N GLN A 10 -13.98 32.16 -1.09
CA GLN A 10 -15.13 31.27 -0.97
C GLN A 10 -14.86 30.15 0.03
N TYR A 11 -13.70 29.51 -0.04
CA TYR A 11 -13.28 28.50 0.92
C TYR A 11 -13.19 29.07 2.35
N LEU A 12 -12.53 30.22 2.55
CA LEU A 12 -12.39 30.83 3.87
C LEU A 12 -13.74 31.20 4.49
N LYS A 13 -14.72 31.61 3.67
CA LYS A 13 -16.09 31.85 4.13
C LYS A 13 -16.73 30.59 4.70
N VAL A 14 -16.52 29.44 4.06
CA VAL A 14 -17.03 28.14 4.53
C VAL A 14 -16.29 27.68 5.78
N ALA A 15 -14.95 27.77 5.78
CA ALA A 15 -14.10 27.28 6.85
C ALA A 15 -14.21 28.10 8.15
N LEU A 16 -14.28 29.44 8.04
CA LEU A 16 -14.33 30.34 9.20
C LEU A 16 -15.75 30.71 9.63
N GLY A 17 -16.72 30.62 8.71
CA GLY A 17 -18.07 31.15 8.88
C GLY A 17 -18.13 32.68 8.85
N GLY A 18 -19.29 33.26 8.54
CA GLY A 18 -19.48 34.72 8.51
C GLY A 18 -19.10 35.41 7.20
N VAL A 19 -18.84 36.72 7.26
CA VAL A 19 -18.45 37.55 6.12
C VAL A 19 -16.93 37.68 6.08
N VAL A 20 -16.32 37.20 5.00
CA VAL A 20 -14.86 37.24 4.80
C VAL A 20 -14.51 38.23 3.69
N GLN A 21 -13.56 39.11 3.96
CA GLN A 21 -12.95 40.00 2.97
C GLN A 21 -11.42 39.85 3.04
N VAL A 22 -10.85 39.10 2.11
CA VAL A 22 -9.39 38.92 2.02
C VAL A 22 -8.74 40.26 1.66
N GLN A 23 -7.75 40.67 2.44
CA GLN A 23 -7.02 41.93 2.25
C GLN A 23 -5.67 41.70 1.58
N ALA A 24 -4.93 40.67 2.03
CA ALA A 24 -3.60 40.35 1.50
C ALA A 24 -3.25 38.87 1.75
N PHE A 25 -2.30 38.35 0.97
CA PHE A 25 -1.57 37.15 1.32
C PHE A 25 -0.10 37.26 0.91
N ARG A 26 0.80 36.59 1.63
CA ARG A 26 2.24 36.64 1.40
C ARG A 26 2.94 35.39 1.95
N PRO A 27 4.08 34.95 1.39
CA PRO A 27 4.90 33.92 2.02
C PRO A 27 5.25 34.32 3.46
N LEU A 28 5.20 33.36 4.40
CA LEU A 28 5.48 33.62 5.81
C LEU A 28 6.99 33.77 6.10
N THR A 29 7.85 33.11 5.32
CA THR A 29 9.32 33.20 5.45
C THR A 29 9.82 34.34 4.57
N GLY A 30 10.27 35.43 5.21
CA GLY A 30 10.62 36.70 4.58
C GLY A 30 11.90 36.69 3.76
N ASP A 31 11.83 36.17 2.53
CA ASP A 31 12.71 36.65 1.46
C ASP A 31 12.06 37.88 0.80
N GLU A 32 12.05 38.99 1.53
CA GLU A 32 11.55 40.29 1.02
C GLU A 32 12.34 40.79 -0.20
N SER A 33 13.51 40.19 -0.47
CA SER A 33 14.45 40.60 -1.52
C SER A 33 13.96 40.37 -2.96
N THR A 34 12.89 39.59 -3.18
CA THR A 34 12.30 39.39 -4.52
C THR A 34 11.00 40.15 -4.77
N PHE A 35 10.44 40.83 -3.76
CA PHE A 35 9.21 41.61 -3.88
C PHE A 35 9.39 43.05 -3.42
N ALA A 36 10.48 43.69 -3.86
CA ALA A 36 10.56 45.14 -3.81
C ALA A 36 9.53 45.75 -4.78
N MET A 37 8.55 46.45 -4.20
CA MET A 37 7.64 47.39 -4.85
C MET A 37 6.68 46.81 -5.89
N GLN A 38 5.55 46.23 -5.46
CA GLN A 38 4.35 46.11 -6.30
C GLN A 38 3.10 46.45 -5.48
N GLU A 39 2.16 47.16 -6.12
CA GLU A 39 1.02 47.81 -5.48
C GLU A 39 0.15 46.87 -4.62
N PRO A 40 -0.41 47.36 -3.50
CA PRO A 40 -1.41 46.62 -2.74
C PRO A 40 -2.62 46.31 -3.62
N GLY A 41 -2.87 45.03 -3.90
CA GLY A 41 -4.13 44.58 -4.52
C GLY A 41 -4.03 43.94 -5.91
N VAL A 42 -2.84 43.74 -6.50
CA VAL A 42 -2.70 43.03 -7.78
C VAL A 42 -2.05 41.66 -7.61
N LEU A 43 -2.82 40.63 -7.91
CA LEU A 43 -2.49 39.21 -7.78
C LEU A 43 -1.72 38.71 -9.01
N ARG A 44 -0.57 38.06 -8.82
CA ARG A 44 0.16 37.40 -9.93
C ARG A 44 0.30 35.90 -9.70
N GLY A 45 0.32 35.13 -10.78
CA GLY A 45 0.41 33.66 -10.76
C GLY A 45 1.70 33.09 -10.14
N SER A 46 2.71 33.90 -9.87
CA SER A 46 3.95 33.52 -9.17
C SER A 46 3.73 33.17 -7.70
N ASP A 47 2.86 33.90 -7.01
CA ASP A 47 2.63 33.77 -5.56
C ASP A 47 1.82 32.49 -5.27
N LEU A 48 0.99 32.12 -6.26
CA LEU A 48 0.22 30.89 -6.32
C LEU A 48 1.05 29.68 -6.75
N LYS A 49 2.21 29.88 -7.38
CA LYS A 49 3.19 28.81 -7.64
C LYS A 49 3.95 28.44 -6.36
N ALA A 50 4.35 29.42 -5.53
CA ALA A 50 5.02 29.18 -4.24
C ALA A 50 4.20 28.25 -3.32
N PHE A 51 2.88 28.43 -3.35
CA PHE A 51 1.90 27.58 -2.67
C PHE A 51 2.00 26.08 -3.02
N GLY A 52 2.45 25.73 -4.23
CA GLY A 52 2.65 24.35 -4.69
C GLY A 52 3.95 23.69 -4.20
N TYR A 53 4.84 24.43 -3.53
CA TYR A 53 6.15 23.95 -3.07
C TYR A 53 6.22 23.64 -1.57
N GLY A 54 5.10 23.75 -0.83
CA GLY A 54 5.07 23.49 0.61
C GLY A 54 5.46 24.68 1.49
N GLN A 55 5.51 25.89 0.92
CA GLN A 55 5.79 27.11 1.68
C GLN A 55 4.51 27.64 2.36
N PRO A 56 4.55 27.95 3.67
CA PRO A 56 3.42 28.59 4.36
C PRO A 56 3.13 29.99 3.83
N ILE A 57 1.86 30.31 3.66
CA ILE A 57 1.37 31.62 3.22
C ILE A 57 0.54 32.23 4.35
N GLN A 58 0.88 33.44 4.74
CA GLN A 58 0.04 34.29 5.59
C GLN A 58 -1.11 34.88 4.78
N ILE A 59 -2.31 34.91 5.35
CA ILE A 59 -3.53 35.50 4.78
C ILE A 59 -4.06 36.50 5.80
N ASP A 60 -4.12 37.77 5.43
CA ASP A 60 -4.76 38.82 6.21
C ASP A 60 -6.15 39.11 5.65
N LEU A 61 -7.16 39.16 6.52
CA LEU A 61 -8.55 39.36 6.11
C LEU A 61 -9.36 40.11 7.18
N LEU A 62 -10.52 40.62 6.78
CA LEU A 62 -11.56 41.05 7.72
C LEU A 62 -12.59 39.93 7.86
N LEU A 63 -12.79 39.47 9.09
CA LEU A 63 -13.83 38.50 9.45
C LEU A 63 -14.92 39.25 10.22
N ASN A 64 -16.10 39.42 9.62
CA ASN A 64 -17.18 40.26 10.15
C ASN A 64 -16.68 41.69 10.52
N GLY A 65 -15.80 42.25 9.68
CA GLY A 65 -15.19 43.58 9.90
C GLY A 65 -14.01 43.60 10.87
N ILE A 66 -13.67 42.49 11.52
CA ILE A 66 -12.55 42.40 12.47
C ILE A 66 -11.30 41.88 11.76
N PRO A 67 -10.14 42.58 11.83
CA PRO A 67 -8.89 42.10 11.27
C PRO A 67 -8.45 40.76 11.88
N ARG A 68 -8.13 39.80 11.02
CA ARG A 68 -7.59 38.48 11.36
C ARG A 68 -6.44 38.14 10.44
N SER A 69 -5.55 37.29 10.93
CA SER A 69 -4.46 36.74 10.15
C SER A 69 -4.37 35.23 10.35
N TYR A 70 -4.18 34.51 9.26
CA TYR A 70 -4.14 33.05 9.23
C TYR A 70 -2.96 32.56 8.41
N VAL A 71 -2.55 31.32 8.61
CA VAL A 71 -1.49 30.68 7.82
C VAL A 71 -2.08 29.47 7.11
N LEU A 72 -1.88 29.40 5.80
CA LEU A 72 -2.22 28.27 4.95
C LEU A 72 -0.94 27.58 4.49
N SER A 73 -0.81 26.30 4.76
CA SER A 73 0.38 25.50 4.43
C SER A 73 0.01 24.27 3.61
N THR A 74 0.88 23.91 2.67
CA THR A 74 0.81 22.65 1.93
C THR A 74 2.03 21.79 2.26
N MET A 75 2.01 20.51 1.90
CA MET A 75 3.19 19.65 2.00
C MET A 75 3.91 19.59 0.66
N ARG A 76 5.25 19.61 0.71
CA ARG A 76 6.10 19.50 -0.48
C ARG A 76 5.76 18.25 -1.28
N ARG A 77 5.77 18.39 -2.60
CA ARG A 77 5.70 17.25 -3.54
C ARG A 77 7.12 16.80 -3.88
N GLY A 78 7.32 15.49 -3.95
CA GLY A 78 8.58 14.88 -4.40
C GLY A 78 8.79 13.50 -3.79
N PRO A 79 9.61 12.66 -4.44
CA PRO A 79 9.91 11.32 -3.95
C PRO A 79 10.97 11.34 -2.83
N GLY A 80 11.00 10.28 -2.03
CA GLY A 80 12.08 9.97 -1.08
C GLY A 80 11.90 10.53 0.34
N PHE A 81 10.77 11.19 0.64
CA PHE A 81 10.53 11.79 1.96
C PHE A 81 9.45 11.07 2.77
N GLY A 82 8.81 10.04 2.18
CA GLY A 82 7.75 9.27 2.84
C GLY A 82 6.38 9.96 2.79
N HIS A 83 6.28 11.12 2.13
CA HIS A 83 5.03 11.80 1.80
C HIS A 83 4.83 11.94 0.28
N ASP A 84 5.30 10.93 -0.44
CA ASP A 84 5.50 10.97 -1.88
C ASP A 84 4.15 10.91 -2.63
N HIS A 85 3.20 10.12 -2.12
CA HIS A 85 1.84 10.04 -2.65
C HIS A 85 0.94 11.15 -2.10
N MET A 86 -0.13 11.45 -2.85
CA MET A 86 -1.15 12.38 -2.39
C MET A 86 -1.82 11.91 -1.10
N ALA A 87 -2.06 10.61 -0.97
CA ALA A 87 -2.64 10.00 0.23
C ALA A 87 -1.79 10.24 1.49
N ASP A 88 -0.46 10.16 1.40
CA ASP A 88 0.44 10.39 2.55
C ASP A 88 0.34 11.84 3.06
N ARG A 89 0.32 12.79 2.13
CA ARG A 89 0.17 14.21 2.45
C ARG A 89 -1.21 14.51 3.04
N ALA A 90 -2.26 13.92 2.46
CA ALA A 90 -3.61 14.04 2.99
C ALA A 90 -3.67 13.49 4.42
N GLY A 91 -3.20 12.26 4.66
CA GLY A 91 -3.18 11.64 5.99
C GLY A 91 -2.41 12.49 7.01
N SER A 92 -1.24 13.00 6.63
CA SER A 92 -0.43 13.88 7.49
C SER A 92 -1.16 15.17 7.87
N LEU A 93 -1.80 15.84 6.91
CA LEU A 93 -2.55 17.09 7.14
C LEU A 93 -3.83 16.85 7.96
N ILE A 94 -4.55 15.77 7.69
CA ILE A 94 -5.75 15.37 8.44
C ILE A 94 -5.37 15.07 9.90
N TRP A 95 -4.29 14.32 10.12
CA TRP A 95 -3.79 14.03 11.47
C TRP A 95 -3.35 15.30 12.19
N ALA A 96 -2.62 16.18 11.51
CA ALA A 96 -2.23 17.48 12.04
C ALA A 96 -3.45 18.30 12.50
N HIS A 97 -4.50 18.38 11.67
CA HIS A 97 -5.74 19.07 12.02
C HIS A 97 -6.37 18.53 13.32
N ALA A 98 -6.44 17.20 13.45
CA ALA A 98 -6.99 16.54 14.64
C ALA A 98 -6.12 16.69 15.90
N ALA A 99 -4.82 16.95 15.77
CA ALA A 99 -3.86 16.97 16.88
C ALA A 99 -3.50 18.38 17.38
N TYR A 100 -3.40 19.37 16.48
CA TYR A 100 -2.86 20.71 16.77
C TYR A 100 -3.50 21.40 17.97
N GLY A 101 -4.83 21.36 18.09
CA GLY A 101 -5.56 22.00 19.19
C GLY A 101 -5.51 21.27 20.54
N LYS A 102 -4.92 20.07 20.61
CA LYS A 102 -4.90 19.23 21.82
C LYS A 102 -3.67 19.46 22.70
N LEU A 103 -2.61 20.05 22.15
CA LEU A 103 -1.38 20.33 22.88
C LEU A 103 -1.38 21.78 23.41
N ALA A 104 -1.18 21.95 24.72
CA ALA A 104 -1.09 23.27 25.31
C ALA A 104 0.02 24.11 24.65
N ARG A 105 -0.25 25.39 24.41
CA ARG A 105 0.66 26.34 23.73
C ARG A 105 1.01 25.95 22.28
N HIS A 106 0.30 25.02 21.66
CA HIS A 106 0.36 24.78 20.22
C HIS A 106 -0.72 25.59 19.51
N VAL A 107 -0.45 26.03 18.27
CA VAL A 107 -1.46 26.71 17.44
C VAL A 107 -2.60 25.73 17.13
N GLY A 108 -3.84 26.19 17.19
CA GLY A 108 -5.00 25.40 16.74
C GLY A 108 -5.06 25.33 15.23
N SER A 109 -5.46 24.17 14.69
CA SER A 109 -5.83 24.08 13.27
C SER A 109 -7.28 24.53 13.11
N LEU A 110 -7.53 25.42 12.15
CA LEU A 110 -8.88 25.95 11.87
C LEU A 110 -9.67 25.05 10.92
N ASP A 111 -8.98 24.50 9.92
CA ASP A 111 -9.56 23.58 8.93
C ASP A 111 -8.44 22.79 8.24
N VAL A 112 -8.80 21.72 7.54
CA VAL A 112 -7.97 20.99 6.56
C VAL A 112 -8.81 20.78 5.31
N GLY A 113 -8.18 20.81 4.14
CA GLY A 113 -8.89 20.71 2.87
C GLY A 113 -8.03 20.17 1.75
N PHE A 114 -8.60 20.15 0.55
CA PHE A 114 -7.94 19.70 -0.66
C PHE A 114 -8.22 20.67 -1.82
N PHE A 115 -7.42 20.53 -2.87
CA PHE A 115 -7.61 21.27 -4.11
C PHE A 115 -8.32 20.40 -5.14
N THR A 116 -9.29 20.97 -5.84
CA THR A 116 -9.90 20.32 -7.01
C THR A 116 -9.04 20.53 -8.26
N ASP A 117 -9.34 19.79 -9.32
CA ASP A 117 -8.62 19.92 -10.59
C ASP A 117 -8.80 21.31 -11.22
N GLU A 118 -9.91 21.99 -10.95
CA GLU A 118 -10.19 23.38 -11.34
C GLU A 118 -9.46 24.41 -10.46
N GLY A 119 -8.68 23.96 -9.47
CA GLY A 119 -7.95 24.82 -8.54
C GLY A 119 -8.82 25.44 -7.44
N GLN A 120 -10.02 24.91 -7.20
CA GLN A 120 -10.88 25.30 -6.07
C GLN A 120 -10.39 24.67 -4.77
N LEU A 121 -10.77 25.26 -3.64
CA LEU A 121 -10.47 24.74 -2.30
C LEU A 121 -11.74 24.19 -1.66
N GLN A 122 -11.66 22.99 -1.11
CA GLN A 122 -12.77 22.37 -0.39
C GLN A 122 -12.33 21.90 1.00
N SER A 123 -13.20 22.13 1.98
CA SER A 123 -13.00 21.72 3.37
C SER A 123 -13.20 20.21 3.53
N ALA A 124 -12.32 19.59 4.31
CA ALA A 124 -12.41 18.23 4.82
C ALA A 124 -12.35 18.18 6.36
N GLY A 125 -12.20 19.31 7.07
CA GLY A 125 -12.02 19.33 8.53
C GLY A 125 -13.23 18.84 9.33
N ARG A 126 -14.41 18.74 8.70
CA ARG A 126 -15.60 18.16 9.31
C ARG A 126 -15.74 16.64 9.11
N ALA A 127 -14.85 16.01 8.33
CA ALA A 127 -14.85 14.57 8.14
C ALA A 127 -14.61 13.86 9.47
N LYS A 128 -15.40 12.82 9.73
CA LYS A 128 -15.24 11.92 10.89
C LYS A 128 -14.74 10.55 10.50
N GLU A 129 -15.13 10.09 9.31
CA GLU A 129 -14.69 8.87 8.69
C GLU A 129 -14.77 9.05 7.15
N TYR A 130 -13.90 8.35 6.43
CA TYR A 130 -13.89 8.28 4.98
C TYR A 130 -14.50 6.95 4.53
N PHE A 131 -15.20 6.96 3.40
CA PHE A 131 -15.72 5.76 2.77
C PHE A 131 -15.28 5.69 1.31
N LEU A 132 -15.14 4.47 0.81
CA LEU A 132 -14.91 4.20 -0.61
C LEU A 132 -16.16 3.55 -1.19
N LEU A 133 -16.70 4.12 -2.26
CA LEU A 133 -17.78 3.54 -3.04
C LEU A 133 -17.20 3.00 -4.35
N VAL A 134 -17.34 1.70 -4.57
CA VAL A 134 -16.86 1.01 -5.77
C VAL A 134 -18.03 0.35 -6.50
N GLU A 135 -17.85 0.05 -7.79
CA GLU A 135 -18.82 -0.70 -8.56
C GLU A 135 -18.99 -2.12 -7.99
N LYS A 136 -20.22 -2.61 -7.92
CA LYS A 136 -20.50 -4.01 -7.62
C LYS A 136 -20.12 -4.85 -8.84
N VAL A 137 -19.37 -5.92 -8.62
CA VAL A 137 -19.06 -6.91 -9.66
C VAL A 137 -19.63 -8.26 -9.26
N ASP A 138 -20.19 -8.99 -10.22
CA ASP A 138 -20.67 -10.36 -10.02
C ASP A 138 -19.52 -11.37 -10.23
N GLY A 139 -19.64 -12.55 -9.64
CA GLY A 139 -18.69 -13.66 -9.77
C GLY A 139 -18.52 -14.46 -8.47
N ALA A 140 -17.89 -15.63 -8.57
CA ALA A 140 -17.51 -16.47 -7.43
C ALA A 140 -16.05 -16.23 -7.05
N VAL A 141 -15.81 -16.02 -5.76
CA VAL A 141 -14.47 -15.81 -5.21
C VAL A 141 -13.59 -17.06 -5.41
N TYR A 142 -12.38 -16.92 -5.93
CA TYR A 142 -11.50 -18.04 -6.30
C TYR A 142 -11.20 -19.00 -5.13
N ARG A 143 -11.21 -18.50 -3.90
CA ARG A 143 -11.15 -19.33 -2.68
C ARG A 143 -12.17 -20.48 -2.67
N VAL A 144 -13.36 -20.28 -3.25
CA VAL A 144 -14.40 -21.31 -3.32
C VAL A 144 -13.92 -22.52 -4.12
N ASP A 145 -13.18 -22.31 -5.21
CA ASP A 145 -12.57 -23.39 -5.99
C ASP A 145 -11.54 -24.13 -5.15
N LEU A 146 -10.66 -23.41 -4.45
CA LEU A 146 -9.62 -24.02 -3.61
C LEU A 146 -10.23 -24.85 -2.48
N GLU A 147 -11.31 -24.38 -1.87
CA GLU A 147 -12.02 -25.12 -0.82
C GLU A 147 -12.71 -26.38 -1.36
N ARG A 148 -13.26 -26.32 -2.58
CA ARG A 148 -13.82 -27.48 -3.27
C ARG A 148 -12.71 -28.51 -3.54
N ILE A 149 -11.58 -28.09 -4.12
CA ILE A 149 -10.43 -28.98 -4.40
C ILE A 149 -9.90 -29.61 -3.12
N ARG A 150 -9.87 -28.85 -2.01
CA ARG A 150 -9.45 -29.35 -0.69
C ARG A 150 -10.37 -30.47 -0.21
N THR A 151 -11.68 -30.26 -0.29
CA THR A 151 -12.71 -31.20 0.17
C THR A 151 -12.78 -32.45 -0.71
N GLU A 152 -12.78 -32.28 -2.03
CA GLU A 152 -12.91 -33.37 -3.00
C GLU A 152 -11.59 -34.12 -3.25
N GLY A 153 -10.46 -33.47 -2.94
CA GLY A 153 -9.12 -33.99 -3.18
C GLY A 153 -8.75 -34.10 -4.66
N LYS A 154 -9.47 -33.39 -5.56
CA LYS A 154 -9.27 -33.43 -7.01
C LYS A 154 -9.47 -32.05 -7.63
N ALA A 155 -8.62 -31.72 -8.60
CA ALA A 155 -8.79 -30.58 -9.49
C ALA A 155 -9.42 -31.03 -10.82
N THR A 156 -10.14 -30.11 -11.45
CA THR A 156 -10.77 -30.24 -12.76
C THR A 156 -9.98 -29.47 -13.80
N ALA A 157 -10.26 -29.70 -15.09
CA ALA A 157 -9.63 -28.92 -16.18
C ALA A 157 -9.83 -27.41 -16.00
N SER A 158 -11.01 -26.98 -15.54
CA SER A 158 -11.30 -25.57 -15.31
C SER A 158 -10.40 -24.93 -14.23
N ASP A 159 -9.96 -25.69 -13.21
CA ASP A 159 -9.08 -25.14 -12.17
C ASP A 159 -7.70 -24.84 -12.73
N PHE A 160 -7.19 -25.71 -13.59
CA PHE A 160 -5.92 -25.53 -14.29
C PHE A 160 -6.00 -24.39 -15.31
N ASP A 161 -7.11 -24.27 -16.04
CA ASP A 161 -7.32 -23.16 -16.97
C ASP A 161 -7.38 -21.81 -16.26
N ARG A 162 -8.03 -21.75 -15.09
CA ARG A 162 -8.03 -20.56 -14.23
C ARG A 162 -6.63 -20.23 -13.72
N ALA A 163 -5.88 -21.20 -13.20
CA ALA A 163 -4.51 -20.98 -12.76
C ALA A 163 -3.60 -20.44 -13.88
N ARG A 164 -3.74 -20.98 -15.11
CA ARG A 164 -3.02 -20.48 -16.29
C ARG A 164 -3.44 -19.07 -16.67
N ALA A 165 -4.73 -18.76 -16.62
CA ALA A 165 -5.24 -17.42 -16.90
C ALA A 165 -4.72 -16.37 -15.90
N LEU A 166 -4.68 -16.71 -14.61
CA LEU A 166 -4.13 -15.83 -13.57
C LEU A 166 -2.63 -15.60 -13.76
N SER A 167 -1.87 -16.67 -14.07
CA SER A 167 -0.45 -16.57 -14.39
C SER A 167 -0.18 -15.70 -15.61
N GLY A 168 -0.92 -15.92 -16.70
CA GLY A 168 -0.83 -15.14 -17.93
C GLY A 168 -1.21 -13.67 -17.74
N TYR A 169 -2.20 -13.38 -16.89
CA TYR A 169 -2.57 -12.01 -16.53
C TYR A 169 -1.43 -11.30 -15.78
N LEU A 170 -0.86 -11.94 -14.75
CA LEU A 170 0.27 -11.37 -14.02
C LEU A 170 1.47 -11.13 -14.95
N ALA A 171 1.81 -12.11 -15.80
CA ALA A 171 2.89 -11.94 -16.79
C ALA A 171 2.66 -10.73 -17.70
N LYS A 172 1.41 -10.49 -18.11
CA LYS A 172 1.04 -9.33 -18.93
C LYS A 172 1.22 -8.01 -18.17
N ILE A 173 0.71 -7.89 -16.95
CA ILE A 173 0.78 -6.61 -16.22
C ILE A 173 2.20 -6.34 -15.72
N HIS A 174 2.95 -7.37 -15.31
CA HIS A 174 4.32 -7.22 -14.82
C HIS A 174 5.35 -6.88 -15.92
N ALA A 175 4.96 -7.00 -17.20
CA ALA A 175 5.77 -6.55 -18.33
C ALA A 175 5.89 -5.02 -18.40
N GLU A 176 4.95 -4.29 -17.78
CA GLU A 176 5.01 -2.83 -17.70
C GLU A 176 5.95 -2.40 -16.57
N LYS A 177 7.10 -1.83 -16.94
CA LYS A 177 8.20 -1.45 -16.02
C LYS A 177 8.17 0.03 -15.66
N GLY A 178 8.46 0.33 -14.41
CA GLY A 178 8.67 1.67 -13.88
C GLY A 178 10.15 2.02 -13.77
N GLN A 179 10.46 3.33 -13.69
CA GLN A 179 11.84 3.84 -13.56
C GLN A 179 12.11 4.57 -12.23
N ASP A 180 11.10 4.67 -11.36
CA ASP A 180 11.22 5.38 -10.08
C ASP A 180 11.89 4.52 -9.00
N VAL A 181 13.21 4.66 -8.90
CA VAL A 181 14.03 3.96 -7.89
C VAL A 181 13.57 4.25 -6.45
N GLN A 182 13.12 5.47 -6.16
CA GLN A 182 12.68 5.84 -4.81
C GLN A 182 11.34 5.18 -4.47
N LEU A 183 10.45 5.06 -5.46
CA LEU A 183 9.22 4.29 -5.31
C LEU A 183 9.54 2.83 -5.01
N TYR A 184 10.45 2.19 -5.75
CA TYR A 184 10.85 0.82 -5.45
C TYR A 184 11.41 0.68 -4.01
N PHE A 185 12.30 1.58 -3.58
CA PHE A 185 12.81 1.59 -2.21
C PHE A 185 11.71 1.74 -1.16
N ARG A 186 10.70 2.55 -1.47
CA ARG A 186 9.51 2.67 -0.63
C ARG A 186 8.74 1.36 -0.57
N ARG A 187 8.46 0.70 -1.70
CA ARG A 187 7.70 -0.57 -1.71
C ARG A 187 8.36 -1.66 -0.86
N ILE A 188 9.69 -1.79 -0.94
CA ILE A 188 10.43 -2.74 -0.10
C ILE A 188 10.41 -2.34 1.38
N ARG A 189 10.49 -1.03 1.67
CA ARG A 189 10.34 -0.53 3.05
C ARG A 189 8.94 -0.78 3.58
N ASP A 190 7.89 -0.63 2.76
CA ASP A 190 6.50 -0.83 3.17
C ASP A 190 6.22 -2.33 3.44
N LEU A 191 6.74 -3.24 2.60
CA LEU A 191 6.69 -4.68 2.85
C LEU A 191 7.16 -5.04 4.26
N ILE A 192 8.25 -4.41 4.71
CA ILE A 192 8.88 -4.78 5.98
C ILE A 192 8.34 -3.96 7.14
N GLY A 193 8.29 -2.64 7.01
CA GLY A 193 8.08 -1.71 8.13
C GLY A 193 6.71 -1.03 8.17
N HIS A 194 5.83 -1.24 7.20
CA HIS A 194 4.48 -0.69 7.28
C HIS A 194 3.66 -1.43 8.35
N GLY A 195 2.65 -0.76 8.92
CA GLY A 195 1.70 -1.37 9.87
C GLY A 195 0.86 -2.50 9.27
N GLU A 196 0.89 -2.67 7.95
CA GLU A 196 0.28 -3.79 7.22
C GLU A 196 1.31 -4.67 6.49
N GLY A 197 2.60 -4.45 6.79
CA GLY A 197 3.73 -5.27 6.36
C GLY A 197 4.19 -6.19 7.49
N ILE A 198 5.41 -6.71 7.38
CA ILE A 198 5.96 -7.73 8.30
C ILE A 198 5.94 -7.24 9.77
N MET A 199 6.44 -6.03 10.06
CA MET A 199 6.46 -5.48 11.42
C MET A 199 5.05 -5.37 12.00
N GLY A 200 4.10 -4.77 11.27
CA GLY A 200 2.74 -4.63 11.76
C GLY A 200 1.99 -5.96 11.92
N ILE A 201 2.32 -6.96 11.11
CA ILE A 201 1.76 -8.32 11.25
C ILE A 201 2.26 -8.93 12.56
N LEU A 202 3.57 -8.82 12.84
CA LEU A 202 4.19 -9.33 14.06
C LEU A 202 3.69 -8.60 15.31
N ASP A 203 3.48 -7.29 15.25
CA ASP A 203 2.84 -6.51 16.33
C ASP A 203 1.43 -7.03 16.68
N GLY A 204 0.76 -7.70 15.73
CA GLY A 204 -0.53 -8.33 15.93
C GLY A 204 -0.49 -9.68 16.68
N TYR A 205 0.70 -10.25 16.94
CA TYR A 205 0.83 -11.52 17.65
C TYR A 205 0.69 -11.34 19.17
N PRO A 206 0.03 -12.28 19.87
CA PRO A 206 -0.06 -12.22 21.33
C PRO A 206 1.31 -12.23 22.00
N ALA A 207 1.46 -11.50 23.11
CA ALA A 207 2.64 -11.57 23.94
C ALA A 207 2.84 -13.02 24.46
N GLY A 208 4.07 -13.55 24.36
CA GLY A 208 4.37 -14.91 24.79
C GLY A 208 3.80 -16.02 23.90
N TYR A 209 3.46 -15.70 22.63
CA TYR A 209 2.91 -16.68 21.70
C TYR A 209 3.87 -17.86 21.44
N LEU A 210 3.57 -19.01 22.05
CA LEU A 210 4.46 -20.18 22.04
C LEU A 210 4.85 -20.69 20.65
N PRO A 211 3.96 -20.73 19.63
CA PRO A 211 4.34 -21.18 18.29
C PRO A 211 5.34 -20.24 17.57
N LEU A 212 5.41 -18.97 17.97
CA LEU A 212 6.38 -18.00 17.44
C LEU A 212 6.86 -17.05 18.57
N PRO A 213 7.77 -17.51 19.45
CA PRO A 213 8.24 -16.72 20.58
C PRO A 213 8.97 -15.44 20.12
N SER A 214 9.07 -14.44 20.99
CA SER A 214 9.66 -13.13 20.65
C SER A 214 11.08 -13.21 20.08
N GLN A 215 11.90 -14.16 20.53
CA GLN A 215 13.23 -14.38 19.94
C GLN A 215 13.15 -14.81 18.47
N GLN A 216 12.16 -15.62 18.10
CA GLN A 216 11.95 -16.04 16.71
C GLN A 216 11.38 -14.90 15.87
N GLN A 217 10.51 -14.06 16.43
CA GLN A 217 10.02 -12.83 15.77
C GLN A 217 11.19 -11.88 15.48
N TYR A 218 12.07 -11.64 16.46
CA TYR A 218 13.30 -10.85 16.29
C TYR A 218 14.19 -11.38 15.16
N LEU A 219 14.40 -12.69 15.07
CA LEU A 219 15.21 -13.30 14.00
C LEU A 219 14.57 -13.07 12.63
N ILE A 220 13.24 -13.13 12.56
CA ILE A 220 12.50 -12.88 11.32
C ILE A 220 12.68 -11.43 10.86
N GLU A 221 12.43 -10.46 11.73
CA GLU A 221 12.58 -9.03 11.42
C GLU A 221 14.03 -8.69 11.04
N SER A 222 14.99 -9.22 11.81
CA SER A 222 16.42 -9.00 11.56
C SER A 222 16.83 -9.57 10.20
N GLY A 223 16.36 -10.77 9.85
CA GLY A 223 16.61 -11.36 8.54
C GLY A 223 16.02 -10.54 7.39
N CYS A 224 14.84 -9.94 7.59
CA CYS A 224 14.22 -9.06 6.59
C CYS A 224 15.06 -7.81 6.29
N MET A 225 15.89 -7.33 7.23
CA MET A 225 16.79 -6.21 6.96
C MET A 225 17.86 -6.56 5.92
N ALA A 226 18.42 -7.77 5.96
CA ALA A 226 19.37 -8.21 4.93
C ALA A 226 18.69 -8.25 3.54
N TRP A 227 17.47 -8.80 3.48
CA TRP A 227 16.64 -8.79 2.28
C TRP A 227 16.34 -7.38 1.76
N ARG A 228 16.06 -6.42 2.65
CA ARG A 228 15.88 -5.02 2.26
C ARG A 228 17.09 -4.46 1.53
N HIS A 229 18.29 -4.74 2.04
CA HIS A 229 19.53 -4.27 1.41
C HIS A 229 19.74 -4.91 0.05
N TYR A 230 19.54 -6.22 -0.06
CA TYR A 230 19.64 -6.96 -1.31
C TYR A 230 18.64 -6.46 -2.36
N LEU A 231 17.36 -6.34 -2.00
CA LEU A 231 16.31 -5.96 -2.94
C LEU A 231 16.49 -4.54 -3.47
N LYS A 232 17.06 -3.61 -2.70
CA LYS A 232 17.33 -2.24 -3.17
C LYS A 232 18.23 -2.19 -4.42
N GLU A 233 19.04 -3.21 -4.67
CA GLU A 233 19.88 -3.28 -5.87
C GLU A 233 19.10 -3.73 -7.12
N LYS A 234 17.79 -3.99 -6.98
CA LYS A 234 16.90 -4.56 -7.99
C LYS A 234 15.79 -3.61 -8.42
N ALA A 235 16.06 -2.30 -8.39
CA ALA A 235 15.05 -1.27 -8.61
C ALA A 235 14.45 -1.30 -10.04
N GLU A 236 15.18 -1.86 -11.01
CA GLU A 236 14.74 -2.13 -12.38
C GLU A 236 13.56 -3.10 -12.46
N ARG A 237 13.32 -3.87 -11.39
CA ARG A 237 12.19 -4.80 -11.32
C ARG A 237 10.86 -4.12 -11.01
N LEU A 238 10.87 -2.82 -10.68
CA LEU A 238 9.65 -2.05 -10.44
C LEU A 238 8.68 -2.25 -11.61
N SER A 239 7.51 -2.81 -11.32
CA SER A 239 6.50 -3.15 -12.32
C SER A 239 5.12 -2.74 -11.84
N ILE A 240 4.17 -2.64 -12.76
CA ILE A 240 2.75 -2.65 -12.39
C ILE A 240 2.47 -3.94 -11.63
N VAL A 241 1.78 -3.84 -10.49
CA VAL A 241 1.33 -4.98 -9.67
C VAL A 241 -0.11 -4.76 -9.22
N HIS A 242 -0.77 -5.83 -8.79
CA HIS A 242 -1.96 -5.76 -7.95
C HIS A 242 -1.59 -5.39 -6.50
N GLY A 243 -0.54 -6.01 -5.96
CA GLY A 243 -0.04 -5.80 -4.59
C GLY A 243 -0.78 -6.61 -3.51
N ASP A 244 -1.83 -7.34 -3.90
CA ASP A 244 -2.59 -8.22 -2.99
C ASP A 244 -3.35 -9.33 -3.74
N PHE A 245 -2.66 -9.95 -4.71
CA PHE A 245 -3.25 -10.91 -5.64
C PHE A 245 -3.49 -12.28 -5.00
N HIS A 246 -4.51 -12.40 -4.14
CA HIS A 246 -4.84 -13.66 -3.45
C HIS A 246 -6.28 -14.12 -3.74
N PRO A 247 -6.63 -15.40 -3.46
CA PRO A 247 -7.90 -16.00 -3.89
C PRO A 247 -9.19 -15.33 -3.40
N TRP A 248 -9.12 -14.41 -2.44
CA TRP A 248 -10.29 -13.68 -1.94
C TRP A 248 -10.58 -12.42 -2.76
N ASN A 249 -9.58 -11.90 -3.48
CA ASN A 249 -9.67 -10.70 -4.31
C ASN A 249 -9.90 -11.01 -5.78
N ILE A 250 -10.12 -12.28 -6.13
CA ILE A 250 -10.29 -12.76 -7.51
C ILE A 250 -11.69 -13.34 -7.63
N LEU A 251 -12.54 -12.74 -8.46
CA LEU A 251 -13.90 -13.21 -8.72
C LEU A 251 -13.99 -13.74 -10.15
N PHE A 252 -14.21 -15.04 -10.30
CA PHE A 252 -14.49 -15.66 -11.59
C PHE A 252 -15.97 -15.57 -11.92
N ARG A 253 -16.31 -15.05 -13.10
CA ARG A 253 -17.69 -15.03 -13.60
C ARG A 253 -18.02 -16.34 -14.29
N GLU A 254 -17.30 -16.63 -15.37
CA GLU A 254 -17.46 -17.84 -16.17
C GLU A 254 -16.11 -18.25 -16.76
N GLY A 255 -15.80 -19.56 -16.71
CA GLY A 255 -14.52 -20.07 -17.22
C GLY A 255 -13.32 -19.33 -16.62
N THR A 256 -12.54 -18.67 -17.48
CA THR A 256 -11.36 -17.88 -17.12
C THR A 256 -11.62 -16.36 -17.08
N ASP A 257 -12.86 -15.90 -17.26
CA ASP A 257 -13.20 -14.48 -17.08
C ASP A 257 -13.24 -14.15 -15.58
N PHE A 258 -12.41 -13.19 -15.15
CA PHE A 258 -12.33 -12.78 -13.76
C PHE A 258 -12.21 -11.27 -13.60
N THR A 259 -12.57 -10.82 -12.40
CA THR A 259 -12.41 -9.44 -11.95
C THR A 259 -11.62 -9.41 -10.65
N LEU A 260 -10.80 -8.38 -10.51
CA LEU A 260 -9.96 -8.18 -9.34
C LEU A 260 -10.57 -7.13 -8.42
N LEU A 261 -10.42 -7.35 -7.13
CA LEU A 261 -10.84 -6.46 -6.06
C LEU A 261 -9.62 -6.00 -5.28
N ASP A 262 -9.76 -4.88 -4.59
CA ASP A 262 -8.83 -4.43 -3.56
C ASP A 262 -7.36 -4.29 -4.02
N ARG A 263 -7.10 -3.20 -4.76
CA ARG A 263 -5.75 -2.74 -5.11
C ARG A 263 -5.25 -1.66 -4.15
N SER A 264 -5.66 -1.71 -2.88
CA SER A 264 -5.41 -0.65 -1.88
C SER A 264 -3.92 -0.46 -1.58
N ARG A 265 -3.08 -1.47 -1.83
CA ARG A 265 -1.62 -1.41 -1.63
C ARG A 265 -0.89 -0.59 -2.69
N GLY A 266 -1.55 -0.10 -3.73
CA GLY A 266 -0.96 0.76 -4.76
C GLY A 266 -0.57 0.01 -6.03
N GLU A 267 -0.18 0.78 -7.05
CA GLU A 267 -0.13 0.28 -8.43
C GLU A 267 1.24 -0.27 -8.87
N TRP A 268 2.33 0.21 -8.27
CA TRP A 268 3.71 -0.16 -8.62
C TRP A 268 4.37 -0.93 -7.49
N GLY A 269 5.12 -1.97 -7.82
CA GLY A 269 5.78 -2.85 -6.85
C GLY A 269 6.70 -3.87 -7.47
N GLU A 270 7.01 -4.91 -6.70
CA GLU A 270 7.79 -6.05 -7.15
C GLU A 270 6.84 -7.19 -7.55
N PRO A 271 6.93 -7.71 -8.80
CA PRO A 271 6.19 -8.90 -9.25
C PRO A 271 6.13 -10.08 -8.27
N ALA A 272 7.22 -10.33 -7.53
CA ALA A 272 7.26 -11.40 -6.55
C ALA A 272 6.19 -11.30 -5.45
N ASP A 273 5.65 -10.11 -5.17
CA ASP A 273 4.55 -9.93 -4.23
C ASP A 273 3.27 -10.64 -4.70
N ASP A 274 2.85 -10.39 -5.94
CA ASP A 274 1.64 -10.99 -6.53
C ASP A 274 1.81 -12.50 -6.73
N ILE A 275 3.01 -12.94 -7.13
CA ILE A 275 3.30 -14.37 -7.27
C ILE A 275 3.21 -15.06 -5.91
N ALA A 276 3.88 -14.52 -4.88
CA ALA A 276 3.84 -15.10 -3.53
C ALA A 276 2.43 -15.06 -2.94
N ALA A 277 1.66 -13.98 -3.17
CA ALA A 277 0.31 -13.80 -2.65
C ALA A 277 -0.64 -14.92 -3.10
N LEU A 278 -0.56 -15.33 -4.38
CA LEU A 278 -1.39 -16.42 -4.88
C LEU A 278 -0.79 -17.80 -4.61
N SER A 279 0.49 -18.00 -4.92
CA SER A 279 1.10 -19.33 -4.92
C SER A 279 1.16 -19.94 -3.52
N ILE A 280 1.36 -19.13 -2.47
CA ILE A 280 1.35 -19.61 -1.08
C ILE A 280 -0.01 -20.19 -0.69
N ASN A 281 -1.09 -19.77 -1.35
CA ASN A 281 -2.40 -20.32 -1.06
C ASN A 281 -2.53 -21.76 -1.55
N TYR A 282 -1.88 -22.15 -2.65
CA TYR A 282 -1.82 -23.58 -3.02
C TYR A 282 -1.10 -24.40 -1.95
N LEU A 283 0.02 -23.89 -1.42
CA LEU A 283 0.72 -24.51 -0.29
C LEU A 283 -0.19 -24.61 0.93
N PHE A 284 -0.84 -23.50 1.30
CA PHE A 284 -1.72 -23.42 2.47
C PHE A 284 -2.88 -24.42 2.40
N PHE A 285 -3.60 -24.46 1.28
CA PHE A 285 -4.71 -25.40 1.10
C PHE A 285 -4.24 -26.86 1.05
N SER A 286 -3.03 -27.13 0.52
CA SER A 286 -2.40 -28.46 0.61
C SER A 286 -2.08 -28.85 2.05
N LEU A 287 -1.52 -27.93 2.84
CA LEU A 287 -1.24 -28.14 4.27
C LEU A 287 -2.51 -28.42 5.07
N LEU A 288 -3.61 -27.71 4.79
CA LEU A 288 -4.90 -27.97 5.41
C LEU A 288 -5.47 -29.35 5.06
N ARG A 289 -5.16 -29.87 3.87
CA ARG A 289 -5.66 -31.18 3.39
C ARG A 289 -4.86 -32.35 3.94
N SER A 290 -3.54 -32.33 3.78
CA SER A 290 -2.67 -33.48 4.06
C SER A 290 -1.40 -33.14 4.83
N GLY A 291 -1.21 -31.87 5.20
CA GLY A 291 -0.05 -31.42 5.96
C GLY A 291 1.23 -31.34 5.13
N GLN A 292 1.22 -31.62 3.85
CA GLN A 292 2.38 -31.48 2.95
C GLN A 292 1.94 -30.98 1.59
N MET A 293 2.89 -30.55 0.76
CA MET A 293 2.63 -30.09 -0.60
C MET A 293 2.54 -31.29 -1.55
N GLU A 294 1.34 -31.61 -2.03
CA GLU A 294 1.08 -32.79 -2.86
C GLU A 294 -0.22 -32.67 -3.69
N GLY A 295 -0.40 -33.63 -4.61
CA GLY A 295 -1.64 -33.82 -5.36
C GLY A 295 -2.07 -32.57 -6.14
N PRO A 296 -3.39 -32.25 -6.20
CA PRO A 296 -3.89 -31.20 -7.08
C PRO A 296 -3.32 -29.81 -6.76
N PHE A 297 -3.03 -29.51 -5.50
CA PHE A 297 -2.42 -28.23 -5.14
C PHE A 297 -0.96 -28.12 -5.58
N ARG A 298 -0.22 -29.24 -5.57
CA ARG A 298 1.12 -29.28 -6.13
C ARG A 298 1.09 -29.00 -7.64
N GLU A 299 0.18 -29.64 -8.35
CA GLU A 299 0.01 -29.46 -9.80
C GLU A 299 -0.41 -28.02 -10.14
N LEU A 300 -1.34 -27.43 -9.39
CA LEU A 300 -1.75 -26.03 -9.58
C LEU A 300 -0.61 -25.04 -9.31
N PHE A 301 0.18 -25.27 -8.26
CA PHE A 301 1.34 -24.45 -7.96
C PHE A 301 2.37 -24.53 -9.08
N ASP A 302 2.73 -25.74 -9.51
CA ASP A 302 3.72 -25.95 -10.57
C ASP A 302 3.25 -25.31 -11.89
N LEU A 303 1.97 -25.43 -12.23
CA LEU A 303 1.39 -24.80 -13.41
C LEU A 303 1.43 -23.27 -13.30
N PHE A 304 0.89 -22.68 -12.23
CA PHE A 304 0.82 -21.23 -12.06
C PHE A 304 2.21 -20.59 -12.07
N TYR A 305 3.13 -21.13 -11.27
CA TYR A 305 4.48 -20.60 -11.11
C TYR A 305 5.35 -20.87 -12.35
N GLY A 306 5.27 -22.08 -12.91
CA GLY A 306 6.02 -22.47 -14.11
C GLY A 306 5.61 -21.69 -15.35
N GLU A 307 4.30 -21.54 -15.59
CA GLU A 307 3.76 -20.75 -16.71
C GLU A 307 4.22 -19.29 -16.63
N TYR A 308 4.28 -18.73 -15.41
CA TYR A 308 4.73 -17.35 -15.23
C TYR A 308 6.21 -17.20 -15.62
N LEU A 309 7.07 -18.11 -15.14
CA LEU A 309 8.49 -18.12 -15.49
C LEU A 309 8.72 -18.34 -16.98
N GLU A 310 7.96 -19.25 -17.60
CA GLU A 310 8.07 -19.53 -19.03
C GLU A 310 7.71 -18.31 -19.88
N ARG A 311 6.64 -17.58 -19.53
CA ARG A 311 6.20 -16.39 -20.26
C ARG A 311 7.08 -15.18 -20.07
N THR A 312 7.61 -14.99 -18.87
CA THR A 312 8.35 -13.77 -18.51
C THR A 312 9.86 -13.91 -18.67
N HIS A 313 10.36 -15.15 -18.65
CA HIS A 313 11.79 -15.46 -18.53
C HIS A 313 12.46 -14.82 -17.30
N ASP A 314 11.68 -14.48 -16.26
CA ASP A 314 12.16 -13.86 -15.02
C ASP A 314 12.83 -14.90 -14.11
N LEU A 315 14.05 -15.29 -14.46
CA LEU A 315 14.83 -16.26 -13.67
C LEU A 315 15.23 -15.71 -12.28
N GLU A 316 15.27 -14.39 -12.13
CA GLU A 316 15.64 -13.70 -10.88
C GLU A 316 14.49 -13.72 -9.85
N LEU A 317 13.25 -14.00 -10.26
CA LEU A 317 12.11 -14.15 -9.36
C LEU A 317 12.45 -15.03 -8.14
N ASN A 318 13.10 -16.16 -8.37
CA ASN A 318 13.45 -17.12 -7.32
C ASN A 318 14.44 -16.56 -6.30
N SER A 319 15.27 -15.58 -6.66
CA SER A 319 16.19 -14.93 -5.72
C SER A 319 15.59 -13.71 -5.01
N VAL A 320 14.40 -13.23 -5.40
CA VAL A 320 13.77 -12.04 -4.78
C VAL A 320 12.46 -12.32 -4.06
N ILE A 321 11.79 -13.43 -4.37
CA ILE A 321 10.52 -13.83 -3.75
C ILE A 321 10.55 -14.20 -2.26
N PRO A 322 11.66 -14.67 -1.65
CA PRO A 322 11.62 -15.15 -0.27
C PRO A 322 11.02 -14.20 0.78
N PRO A 323 11.36 -12.89 0.87
CA PRO A 323 10.75 -11.99 1.85
C PRO A 323 9.24 -11.78 1.64
N PHE A 324 8.75 -11.92 0.41
CA PHE A 324 7.31 -11.88 0.14
C PHE A 324 6.62 -13.13 0.65
N TYR A 325 7.21 -14.32 0.48
CA TYR A 325 6.73 -15.53 1.12
C TYR A 325 6.78 -15.47 2.66
N VAL A 326 7.80 -14.84 3.24
CA VAL A 326 7.85 -14.58 4.70
C VAL A 326 6.62 -13.79 5.12
N PHE A 327 6.36 -12.66 4.47
CA PHE A 327 5.21 -11.82 4.75
C PHE A 327 3.90 -12.61 4.64
N ARG A 328 3.66 -13.30 3.52
CA ARG A 328 2.41 -14.05 3.30
C ARG A 328 2.25 -15.22 4.28
N ALA A 329 3.34 -15.90 4.64
CA ALA A 329 3.29 -16.99 5.62
C ALA A 329 2.94 -16.48 7.02
N LEU A 330 3.49 -15.34 7.44
CA LEU A 330 3.12 -14.70 8.71
C LEU A 330 1.65 -14.26 8.71
N VAL A 331 1.15 -13.74 7.58
CA VAL A 331 -0.27 -13.40 7.43
C VAL A 331 -1.15 -14.63 7.66
N ILE A 332 -0.90 -15.72 6.94
CA ILE A 332 -1.72 -16.93 7.06
C ILE A 332 -1.57 -17.57 8.45
N ALA A 333 -0.39 -17.50 9.06
CA ALA A 333 -0.12 -18.07 10.37
C ALA A 333 -0.58 -17.19 11.55
N SER A 334 -1.13 -16.00 11.28
CA SER A 334 -1.56 -15.05 12.32
C SER A 334 -2.76 -15.59 13.10
N PRO A 335 -2.70 -15.67 14.46
CA PRO A 335 -3.84 -16.10 15.27
C PRO A 335 -4.97 -15.08 15.30
N ARG A 336 -4.71 -13.84 14.91
CA ARG A 336 -5.73 -12.78 14.80
C ARG A 336 -6.60 -12.95 13.56
N TRP A 337 -6.00 -13.40 12.45
CA TRP A 337 -6.71 -13.57 11.17
C TRP A 337 -7.20 -14.98 10.95
N TYR A 338 -6.46 -15.97 11.46
CA TYR A 338 -6.80 -17.38 11.39
C TYR A 338 -6.78 -17.99 12.80
N PRO A 339 -7.79 -17.67 13.65
CA PRO A 339 -7.86 -18.16 15.03
C PRO A 339 -7.98 -19.69 15.08
N ASP A 340 -8.74 -20.29 14.16
CA ASP A 340 -9.03 -21.72 14.14
C ASP A 340 -8.02 -22.55 13.31
N LEU A 341 -6.90 -21.95 12.89
CA LEU A 341 -5.89 -22.65 12.11
C LEU A 341 -5.21 -23.75 12.95
N PRO A 342 -5.18 -25.02 12.50
CA PRO A 342 -4.52 -26.10 13.22
C PRO A 342 -3.06 -25.78 13.51
N GLU A 343 -2.63 -26.01 14.74
CA GLU A 343 -1.29 -25.65 15.22
C GLU A 343 -0.19 -26.25 14.34
N GLN A 344 -0.33 -27.51 13.91
CA GLN A 344 0.62 -28.18 13.03
C GLN A 344 0.84 -27.46 11.69
N VAL A 345 -0.23 -26.90 11.10
CA VAL A 345 -0.14 -26.14 9.85
C VAL A 345 0.56 -24.81 10.11
N ARG A 346 0.20 -24.16 11.22
CA ARG A 346 0.81 -22.90 11.65
C ARG A 346 2.32 -23.04 11.89
N VAL A 347 2.74 -24.09 12.57
CA VAL A 347 4.17 -24.39 12.80
C VAL A 347 4.90 -24.60 11.47
N LYS A 348 4.30 -25.30 10.51
CA LYS A 348 4.88 -25.48 9.16
C LYS A 348 5.01 -24.15 8.41
N LEU A 349 4.05 -23.25 8.52
CA LEU A 349 4.15 -21.90 7.94
C LEU A 349 5.28 -21.08 8.59
N PHE A 350 5.50 -21.18 9.91
CA PHE A 350 6.65 -20.54 10.55
C PHE A 350 7.98 -21.16 10.14
N ARG A 351 8.05 -22.48 9.94
CA ARG A 351 9.25 -23.14 9.37
C ARG A 351 9.52 -22.66 7.96
N PHE A 352 8.47 -22.59 7.14
CA PHE A 352 8.55 -22.05 5.78
C PHE A 352 9.07 -20.62 5.77
N ALA A 353 8.49 -19.72 6.57
CA ALA A 353 8.97 -18.34 6.71
C ALA A 353 10.44 -18.27 7.12
N LYS A 354 10.86 -19.08 8.11
CA LYS A 354 12.25 -19.14 8.55
C LYS A 354 13.19 -19.66 7.46
N ALA A 355 12.78 -20.69 6.72
CA ALA A 355 13.56 -21.21 5.60
C ALA A 355 13.74 -20.16 4.51
N MET A 356 12.70 -19.38 4.19
CA MET A 356 12.77 -18.28 3.21
C MET A 356 13.80 -17.21 3.60
N LEU A 357 14.07 -17.00 4.88
CA LEU A 357 15.10 -16.06 5.32
C LEU A 357 16.53 -16.58 5.14
N GLN A 358 16.71 -17.89 4.97
CA GLN A 358 18.03 -18.54 4.91
C GLN A 358 18.44 -18.96 3.50
N VAL A 359 17.49 -19.00 2.56
CA VAL A 359 17.79 -19.38 1.18
C VAL A 359 18.30 -18.19 0.39
N GLU A 360 19.32 -18.41 -0.44
CA GLU A 360 19.72 -17.44 -1.46
C GLU A 360 18.74 -17.45 -2.64
N GLN A 361 18.23 -18.65 -2.98
CA GLN A 361 17.27 -18.84 -4.06
C GLN A 361 16.19 -19.84 -3.64
N PHE A 362 14.94 -19.46 -3.87
CA PHE A 362 13.77 -20.33 -3.71
C PHE A 362 13.71 -21.38 -4.82
N ASP A 363 13.64 -22.64 -4.43
CA ASP A 363 13.43 -23.75 -5.36
C ASP A 363 11.96 -24.15 -5.34
N HIS A 364 11.23 -23.63 -6.32
CA HIS A 364 9.83 -23.91 -6.52
C HIS A 364 9.55 -25.40 -6.83
N LYS A 365 10.57 -26.21 -7.15
CA LYS A 365 10.38 -27.64 -7.47
C LYS A 365 10.35 -28.53 -6.22
N ASP A 366 10.83 -28.07 -5.08
CA ASP A 366 10.85 -28.86 -3.84
C ASP A 366 10.40 -28.03 -2.64
N LEU A 367 9.10 -27.75 -2.57
CA LEU A 367 8.52 -26.97 -1.46
C LEU A 367 8.57 -27.71 -0.12
N ASN A 368 8.48 -29.05 -0.14
CA ASN A 368 8.38 -29.83 1.09
C ASN A 368 9.65 -29.71 1.94
N ARG A 369 10.81 -29.48 1.33
CA ARG A 369 12.06 -29.22 2.06
C ARG A 369 12.00 -28.03 3.01
N TYR A 370 11.14 -27.06 2.71
CA TYR A 370 10.97 -25.84 3.50
C TYR A 370 9.94 -26.00 4.63
N LEU A 371 9.26 -27.15 4.71
CA LEU A 371 8.25 -27.45 5.73
C LEU A 371 8.77 -28.31 6.87
N MET A 372 9.97 -28.91 6.70
CA MET A 372 10.56 -29.86 7.64
C MET A 372 11.01 -29.18 8.93
#